data_AF-A0A847Q0H7-F1
#
_entry.id   AF-A0A847Q0H7-F1
#
_cell.length_a   1.000
_cell.length_b   1.000
_cell.length_c   1.000
_cell.angle_alpha   90.00
_cell.angle_beta   90.00
_cell.angle_gamma   90.00
#
_symmetry.space_group_name_H-M   'P 1'
#
loop_
_entity.id
_entity.type
_entity.pdbx_description
1 polymer ?
#
loop_
_entity_poly.entity_id
_entity_poly.type
_entity_poly.pdbx_seq_one_letter_code
_entity_poly.pdbx_strand_id
1 'polypeptide(L)'
;MDRLHDPSAPPSRDHTRGPVVGDRVMFWAIDYTGDPQFFFYLTSATCRFAGETSYIFVEDSQWGVNYGEESLAAFAASLEDSVPSGPGGILETVTSAMGPVPDEIDGDPRVYFLVMDIRDGFDPSQGGAYIAGFFSPYNQFTDEEAYLYYGGHSNEVEMLYIDCHPGDEYDAAYTASHELVHLVQWGIEPFKYDSDNLWVSENLAQAGTFLCGYPAFQVETFIEAGGVTPVAWTEFQDIVEYVAGYGAGFLFSAYLFERYGGDDYLYAALRTPEEGLAGVADAIRSATGLTPDMQAVLTDWALATWIDDTSVGDGRWGWESFRIADYDTLCPGNRPGLDFRGVVGETPFEDPAHPLEAWSLDVYSVPSDQPGSFRASGIGMGDLEAWLLPGAGAPEPIPTGAGDDVALAMPVDGQVALMCRSFMGMTLEAFAGSVAGSRGSPAVFPQPCLGTLYFQFQSSGEAAVLDIFAQTGAHVETVDLGVIPAGESVVSYPGASGLATGVYMYIFTQGGDAWTGRFAVVR
;
A
#
# COMPACT_ATOMS: atom_id res chain seq x y z
N MET A 1 31.74 -25.00 29.66
CA MET A 1 31.71 -23.54 29.42
C MET A 1 31.81 -23.40 27.93
N ASP A 2 30.64 -23.30 27.32
CA ASP A 2 30.45 -23.30 25.89
C ASP A 2 31.07 -22.03 25.30
N ARG A 3 32.03 -22.20 24.39
CA ARG A 3 32.75 -21.10 23.74
C ARG A 3 32.03 -20.80 22.43
N LEU A 4 30.81 -20.30 22.52
CA LEU A 4 30.11 -19.70 21.39
C LEU A 4 30.85 -18.39 21.07
N HIS A 5 31.51 -18.41 19.91
CA HIS A 5 32.10 -17.31 19.15
C HIS A 5 33.03 -16.34 19.91
N ASP A 6 34.32 -16.44 19.61
CA ASP A 6 35.36 -15.52 20.07
C ASP A 6 35.40 -14.30 19.13
N PRO A 7 34.98 -13.09 19.58
CA PRO A 7 34.92 -11.87 18.76
C PRO A 7 36.30 -11.22 18.53
N SER A 8 37.40 -11.90 18.85
CA SER A 8 38.77 -11.34 18.75
C SER A 8 39.45 -11.50 17.38
N ALA A 9 38.76 -12.06 16.37
CA ALA A 9 39.30 -12.20 15.02
C ALA A 9 38.52 -11.30 14.03
N PRO A 10 39.13 -10.23 13.50
CA PRO A 10 38.49 -9.38 12.49
C PRO A 10 38.28 -10.15 11.17
N PRO A 11 37.45 -9.62 10.24
CA PRO A 11 37.35 -10.13 8.88
C PRO A 11 38.72 -10.41 8.29
N SER A 12 38.90 -11.61 7.71
CA SER A 12 40.23 -12.10 7.33
C SER A 12 40.66 -11.67 5.92
N ARG A 13 40.10 -10.58 5.40
CA ARG A 13 40.30 -10.13 4.01
C ARG A 13 41.62 -9.37 3.86
N ASP A 14 42.22 -9.51 2.68
CA ASP A 14 43.29 -8.62 2.22
C ASP A 14 42.68 -7.36 1.60
N HIS A 15 42.72 -6.25 2.33
CA HIS A 15 42.20 -4.95 1.88
C HIS A 15 43.10 -4.26 0.84
N THR A 16 44.25 -4.85 0.47
CA THR A 16 45.17 -4.25 -0.52
C THR A 16 44.80 -4.56 -1.97
N ARG A 17 43.81 -5.43 -2.18
CA ARG A 17 43.29 -5.81 -3.50
C ARG A 17 41.82 -6.20 -3.43
N GLY A 18 41.15 -6.14 -4.57
CA GLY A 18 39.86 -6.80 -4.74
C GLY A 18 39.97 -8.34 -4.56
N PRO A 19 38.94 -9.00 -4.02
CA PRO A 19 38.82 -10.45 -4.03
C PRO A 19 38.95 -11.05 -5.42
N VAL A 20 39.39 -12.31 -5.47
CA VAL A 20 39.34 -13.15 -6.67
C VAL A 20 38.60 -14.45 -6.33
N VAL A 21 38.04 -15.09 -7.35
CA VAL A 21 37.33 -16.37 -7.19
C VAL A 21 38.22 -17.39 -6.46
N GLY A 22 37.68 -17.98 -5.40
CA GLY A 22 38.36 -18.92 -4.51
C GLY A 22 38.97 -18.29 -3.26
N ASP A 23 39.03 -16.95 -3.15
CA ASP A 23 39.37 -16.29 -1.90
C ASP A 23 38.32 -16.62 -0.83
N ARG A 24 38.78 -17.03 0.35
CA ARG A 24 37.92 -17.34 1.49
C ARG A 24 38.08 -16.27 2.57
N VAL A 25 36.96 -15.72 3.02
CA VAL A 25 36.90 -14.60 3.95
C VAL A 25 35.95 -14.96 5.10
N MET A 26 36.32 -14.55 6.31
CA MET A 26 35.40 -14.53 7.44
C MET A 26 34.59 -13.24 7.42
N PHE A 27 33.27 -13.35 7.40
CA PHE A 27 32.35 -12.21 7.47
C PHE A 27 31.61 -12.19 8.80
N TRP A 28 31.36 -10.99 9.31
CA TRP A 28 30.35 -10.73 10.31
C TRP A 28 28.95 -10.80 9.69
N ALA A 29 28.07 -11.57 10.31
CA ALA A 29 26.66 -11.70 9.98
C ALA A 29 25.79 -11.54 11.24
N ILE A 30 24.48 -11.37 11.04
CA ILE A 30 23.51 -11.09 12.10
C ILE A 30 22.56 -12.28 12.25
N ASP A 31 22.33 -12.69 13.50
CA ASP A 31 21.34 -13.69 13.90
C ASP A 31 20.11 -12.98 14.44
N TYR A 32 19.00 -13.11 13.72
CA TYR A 32 17.69 -12.50 13.99
C TYR A 32 16.75 -13.43 14.77
N THR A 33 17.16 -14.66 15.13
CA THR A 33 16.30 -15.60 15.88
C THR A 33 15.89 -15.10 17.29
N GLY A 34 16.59 -14.09 17.82
CA GLY A 34 16.33 -13.49 19.13
C GLY A 34 15.52 -12.20 19.12
N ASP A 35 14.93 -11.80 17.99
CA ASP A 35 14.14 -10.57 17.78
C ASP A 35 13.31 -10.14 19.01
N PRO A 36 13.48 -8.89 19.54
CA PRO A 36 14.24 -7.75 19.02
C PRO A 36 15.74 -7.74 19.34
N GLN A 37 16.27 -8.80 19.94
CA GLN A 37 17.71 -8.91 20.21
C GLN A 37 18.39 -9.71 19.11
N PHE A 38 19.17 -9.03 18.28
CA PHE A 38 20.04 -9.69 17.31
C PHE A 38 21.45 -9.88 17.87
N PHE A 39 22.17 -10.89 17.35
CA PHE A 39 23.54 -11.18 17.74
C PHE A 39 24.45 -11.27 16.51
N PHE A 40 25.65 -10.73 16.61
CA PHE A 40 26.66 -10.89 15.58
C PHE A 40 27.39 -12.23 15.72
N TYR A 41 27.69 -12.85 14.59
CA TYR A 41 28.53 -14.04 14.51
C TYR A 41 29.41 -14.01 13.27
N LEU A 42 30.49 -14.80 13.31
CA LEU A 42 31.38 -14.96 12.17
C LEU A 42 30.97 -16.18 11.35
N THR A 43 30.89 -16.00 10.04
CA THR A 43 30.75 -17.10 9.07
C THR A 43 31.87 -17.08 8.03
N SER A 44 32.22 -18.26 7.52
CA SER A 44 33.23 -18.42 6.48
C SER A 44 32.53 -18.48 5.13
N ALA A 45 32.92 -17.60 4.21
CA ALA A 45 32.38 -17.58 2.85
C ALA A 45 33.50 -17.52 1.82
N THR A 46 33.24 -18.10 0.65
CA THR A 46 34.20 -18.12 -0.47
C THR A 46 33.68 -17.25 -1.61
N CYS A 47 34.54 -16.40 -2.19
CA CYS A 47 34.24 -15.66 -3.42
C CYS A 47 34.02 -16.66 -4.55
N ARG A 48 32.78 -16.75 -5.04
CA ARG A 48 32.38 -17.63 -6.14
C ARG A 48 32.27 -16.88 -7.46
N PHE A 49 32.03 -15.58 -7.41
CA PHE A 49 31.98 -14.70 -8.57
C PHE A 49 32.71 -13.38 -8.29
N ALA A 50 33.41 -12.88 -9.31
CA ALA A 50 34.09 -11.59 -9.32
C ALA A 50 33.84 -10.94 -10.69
N GLY A 51 32.85 -10.04 -10.73
CA GLY A 51 32.41 -9.32 -11.91
C GLY A 51 33.08 -7.96 -12.08
N GLU A 52 32.51 -7.15 -12.98
CA GLU A 52 32.93 -5.77 -13.19
C GLU A 52 32.37 -4.85 -12.12
N THR A 53 31.15 -5.12 -11.65
CA THR A 53 30.43 -4.29 -10.67
C THR A 53 30.18 -4.97 -9.32
N SER A 54 30.33 -6.29 -9.25
CA SER A 54 29.94 -7.06 -8.06
C SER A 54 30.87 -8.22 -7.70
N TYR A 55 30.76 -8.63 -6.43
CA TYR A 55 31.33 -9.86 -5.89
C TYR A 55 30.23 -10.72 -5.29
N ILE A 56 30.21 -12.02 -5.59
CA ILE A 56 29.33 -12.97 -4.89
C ILE A 56 30.18 -13.87 -4.01
N PHE A 57 29.96 -13.76 -2.71
CA PHE A 57 30.46 -14.67 -1.70
C PHE A 57 29.33 -15.60 -1.28
N VAL A 58 29.63 -16.89 -1.17
CA VAL A 58 28.66 -17.88 -0.69
C VAL A 58 29.19 -18.48 0.60
N GLU A 59 28.37 -18.50 1.64
CA GLU A 59 28.67 -19.19 2.90
C GLU A 59 29.09 -20.64 2.61
N ASP A 60 30.22 -21.06 3.18
CA ASP A 60 30.84 -22.34 2.86
C ASP A 60 29.94 -23.54 3.21
N SER A 61 29.05 -23.40 4.20
CA SER A 61 28.06 -24.43 4.57
C SER A 61 26.87 -24.51 3.61
N GLN A 62 26.59 -23.47 2.83
CA GLN A 62 25.45 -23.45 1.90
C GLN A 62 25.83 -23.89 0.48
N TRP A 63 27.12 -23.85 0.15
CA TRP A 63 27.61 -24.25 -1.17
C TRP A 63 27.41 -25.75 -1.44
N GLY A 64 26.59 -26.07 -2.43
CA GLY A 64 26.18 -27.43 -2.77
C GLY A 64 25.09 -28.00 -1.84
N VAL A 65 24.50 -27.16 -0.99
CA VAL A 65 23.37 -27.50 -0.11
C VAL A 65 22.12 -26.76 -0.58
N ASN A 66 22.08 -25.44 -0.33
CA ASN A 66 20.97 -24.56 -0.70
C ASN A 66 21.33 -23.65 -1.89
N TYR A 67 22.62 -23.50 -2.20
CA TYR A 67 23.09 -22.66 -3.30
C TYR A 67 24.17 -23.36 -4.13
N GLY A 68 24.16 -23.21 -5.47
CA GLY A 68 25.03 -23.96 -6.37
C GLY A 68 25.49 -23.17 -7.60
N GLU A 69 26.16 -23.87 -8.53
CA GLU A 69 26.71 -23.24 -9.75
C GLU A 69 25.64 -22.63 -10.66
N GLU A 70 24.45 -23.24 -10.74
CA GLU A 70 23.34 -22.74 -11.55
C GLU A 70 22.77 -21.44 -10.99
N SER A 71 22.39 -21.43 -9.71
CA SER A 71 21.91 -20.24 -9.01
C SER A 71 22.95 -19.12 -9.00
N LEU A 72 24.23 -19.45 -8.82
CA LEU A 72 25.34 -18.49 -8.92
C LEU A 72 25.41 -17.84 -10.29
N ALA A 73 25.34 -18.63 -11.37
CA ALA A 73 25.42 -18.12 -12.73
C ALA A 73 24.20 -17.24 -13.06
N ALA A 74 23.00 -17.64 -12.63
CA ALA A 74 21.78 -16.86 -12.81
C ALA A 74 21.85 -15.53 -12.05
N PHE A 75 22.25 -15.55 -10.78
CA PHE A 75 22.34 -14.34 -9.97
C PHE A 75 23.44 -13.39 -10.48
N ALA A 76 24.61 -13.92 -10.87
CA ALA A 76 25.67 -13.13 -11.49
C ALA A 76 25.20 -12.45 -12.79
N ALA A 77 24.43 -13.15 -13.63
CA ALA A 77 23.87 -12.57 -14.84
C ALA A 77 22.85 -11.46 -14.53
N SER A 78 22.02 -11.62 -13.49
CA SER A 78 21.11 -10.56 -13.03
C SER A 78 21.87 -9.32 -12.53
N LEU A 79 23.01 -9.50 -11.85
CA LEU A 79 23.80 -8.40 -11.32
C LEU A 79 24.57 -7.63 -12.41
N GLU A 80 25.07 -8.31 -13.45
CA GLU A 80 26.01 -7.72 -14.41
C GLU A 80 25.43 -7.54 -15.83
N ASP A 81 24.57 -8.46 -16.30
CA ASP A 81 24.25 -8.58 -17.72
C ASP A 81 22.89 -8.00 -18.09
N SER A 82 21.82 -8.41 -17.39
CA SER A 82 20.45 -8.02 -17.72
C SER A 82 19.47 -8.25 -16.58
N VAL A 83 18.46 -7.39 -16.52
CA VAL A 83 17.27 -7.53 -15.67
C VAL A 83 16.02 -7.75 -16.54
N PRO A 84 14.88 -8.18 -15.97
CA PRO A 84 13.65 -8.36 -16.74
C PRO A 84 13.20 -7.12 -17.55
N SER A 85 13.47 -5.90 -17.05
CA SER A 85 13.12 -4.65 -17.74
C SER A 85 14.02 -4.32 -18.93
N GLY A 86 15.20 -4.94 -19.06
CA GLY A 86 16.11 -4.63 -20.17
C GLY A 86 17.56 -5.11 -20.02
N PRO A 87 18.42 -4.75 -20.98
CA PRO A 87 19.86 -4.98 -20.86
C PRO A 87 20.47 -4.11 -19.75
N GLY A 88 21.58 -4.57 -19.16
CA GLY A 88 22.21 -3.94 -18.00
C GLY A 88 21.78 -4.64 -16.72
N GLY A 89 22.73 -4.90 -15.82
CA GLY A 89 22.45 -5.58 -14.57
C GLY A 89 21.74 -4.71 -13.54
N ILE A 90 21.42 -5.29 -12.38
CA ILE A 90 20.75 -4.63 -11.25
C ILE A 90 21.48 -3.34 -10.85
N LEU A 91 22.82 -3.39 -10.73
CA LEU A 91 23.59 -2.22 -10.29
C LEU A 91 23.48 -1.06 -11.28
N GLU A 92 23.63 -1.32 -12.57
CA GLU A 92 23.48 -0.30 -13.62
C GLU A 92 22.07 0.30 -13.61
N THR A 93 21.05 -0.56 -13.54
CA THR A 93 19.65 -0.15 -13.60
C THR A 93 19.27 0.76 -12.43
N VAL A 94 19.53 0.32 -11.19
CA VAL A 94 19.19 1.09 -9.99
C VAL A 94 20.00 2.37 -9.92
N THR A 95 21.32 2.31 -10.13
CA THR A 95 22.18 3.48 -9.95
C THR A 95 21.98 4.55 -11.03
N SER A 96 21.55 4.16 -12.22
CA SER A 96 21.22 5.11 -13.30
C SER A 96 20.01 6.00 -12.95
N ALA A 97 18.99 5.43 -12.29
CA ALA A 97 17.79 6.18 -11.90
C ALA A 97 17.96 6.91 -10.56
N MET A 98 18.61 6.28 -9.57
CA MET A 98 18.61 6.73 -8.18
C MET A 98 19.91 7.44 -7.74
N GLY A 99 21.01 7.15 -8.44
CA GLY A 99 22.36 7.63 -8.11
C GLY A 99 23.29 6.50 -7.67
N PRO A 100 24.59 6.79 -7.52
CA PRO A 100 25.60 5.78 -7.24
C PRO A 100 25.47 5.21 -5.82
N VAL A 101 25.95 3.97 -5.65
CA VAL A 101 26.29 3.45 -4.33
C VAL A 101 27.49 4.22 -3.75
N PRO A 102 27.64 4.30 -2.41
CA PRO A 102 28.86 4.81 -1.79
C PRO A 102 30.08 3.96 -2.17
N ASP A 103 31.27 4.55 -2.05
CA ASP A 103 32.59 3.91 -2.17
C ASP A 103 33.53 4.69 -1.23
N GLU A 104 33.25 4.57 0.08
CA GLU A 104 33.94 5.38 1.10
C GLU A 104 34.76 4.55 2.07
N ILE A 105 34.42 3.28 2.30
CA ILE A 105 35.05 2.47 3.36
C ILE A 105 36.27 1.66 2.88
N ASP A 106 36.18 0.97 1.74
CA ASP A 106 37.23 0.07 1.26
C ASP A 106 37.93 0.52 -0.04
N GLY A 107 37.37 1.51 -0.74
CA GLY A 107 37.91 2.05 -1.98
C GLY A 107 37.80 1.12 -3.18
N ASP A 108 36.92 0.10 -3.11
CA ASP A 108 36.55 -0.78 -4.21
C ASP A 108 35.12 -0.45 -4.66
N PRO A 109 34.91 0.06 -5.89
CA PRO A 109 33.60 0.51 -6.34
C PRO A 109 32.59 -0.63 -6.61
N ARG A 110 32.91 -1.86 -6.19
CA ARG A 110 32.12 -3.07 -6.44
C ARG A 110 31.39 -3.52 -5.19
N VAL A 111 30.13 -3.85 -5.35
CA VAL A 111 29.26 -4.26 -4.24
C VAL A 111 29.45 -5.74 -3.92
N TYR A 112 29.51 -6.06 -2.64
CA TYR A 112 29.63 -7.42 -2.12
C TYR A 112 28.25 -8.00 -1.84
N PHE A 113 27.96 -9.16 -2.39
CA PHE A 113 26.77 -9.95 -2.08
C PHE A 113 27.20 -11.17 -1.29
N LEU A 114 26.78 -11.26 -0.03
CA LEU A 114 26.98 -12.43 0.81
C LEU A 114 25.71 -13.28 0.81
N VAL A 115 25.76 -14.38 0.05
CA VAL A 115 24.71 -15.39 -0.02
C VAL A 115 24.88 -16.38 1.13
N MET A 116 23.85 -16.52 1.96
CA MET A 116 23.86 -17.35 3.16
C MET A 116 22.45 -17.80 3.55
N ASP A 117 22.33 -18.75 4.47
CA ASP A 117 21.06 -19.10 5.12
C ASP A 117 20.91 -18.16 6.32
N ILE A 118 20.08 -17.13 6.17
CA ILE A 118 19.92 -16.09 7.18
C ILE A 118 19.26 -16.70 8.40
N ARG A 119 19.87 -16.50 9.58
CA ARG A 119 19.30 -17.01 10.84
C ARG A 119 18.17 -16.11 11.29
N ASP A 120 16.98 -16.34 10.78
CA ASP A 120 15.76 -15.57 11.07
C ASP A 120 14.70 -16.38 11.84
N GLY A 121 14.93 -17.68 12.02
CA GLY A 121 14.01 -18.56 12.73
C GLY A 121 12.93 -19.17 11.84
N PHE A 122 13.04 -19.03 10.51
CA PHE A 122 12.15 -19.69 9.56
C PHE A 122 12.14 -21.21 9.76
N ASP A 123 10.93 -21.77 9.84
CA ASP A 123 10.71 -23.22 9.93
C ASP A 123 9.96 -23.67 8.67
N PRO A 124 10.61 -24.39 7.74
CA PRO A 124 9.99 -24.88 6.51
C PRO A 124 8.75 -25.75 6.74
N SER A 125 8.58 -26.34 7.92
CA SER A 125 7.41 -27.14 8.27
C SER A 125 6.19 -26.31 8.70
N GLN A 126 6.43 -25.06 9.12
CA GLN A 126 5.38 -24.11 9.52
C GLN A 126 5.09 -23.08 8.43
N GLY A 127 6.08 -22.79 7.57
CA GLY A 127 6.03 -21.69 6.62
C GLY A 127 6.02 -20.34 7.33
N GLY A 128 5.67 -19.28 6.60
CA GLY A 128 5.56 -17.92 7.13
C GLY A 128 6.58 -16.95 6.55
N ALA A 129 6.62 -15.75 7.12
CA ALA A 129 7.57 -14.70 6.74
C ALA A 129 9.00 -15.06 7.17
N TYR A 130 9.97 -14.60 6.38
CA TYR A 130 11.40 -14.80 6.58
C TYR A 130 12.15 -13.55 6.10
N ILE A 131 13.42 -13.40 6.46
CA ILE A 131 14.25 -12.28 6.02
C ILE A 131 14.93 -12.69 4.71
N ALA A 132 14.43 -12.20 3.58
CA ALA A 132 14.97 -12.54 2.26
C ALA A 132 16.37 -11.96 2.01
N GLY A 133 16.69 -10.85 2.69
CA GLY A 133 17.99 -10.19 2.66
C GLY A 133 17.96 -8.93 3.50
N PHE A 134 19.10 -8.28 3.60
CA PHE A 134 19.20 -6.99 4.28
C PHE A 134 20.46 -6.21 3.89
N PHE A 135 20.34 -4.89 3.89
CA PHE A 135 21.44 -3.95 4.04
C PHE A 135 21.74 -3.72 5.54
N SER A 136 23.02 -3.72 5.90
CA SER A 136 23.46 -3.41 7.26
C SER A 136 24.30 -2.13 7.28
N PRO A 137 23.83 -1.03 7.92
CA PRO A 137 24.60 0.22 8.00
C PRO A 137 25.89 0.06 8.81
N TYR A 138 26.02 -0.97 9.65
CA TYR A 138 27.25 -1.25 10.38
C TYR A 138 28.46 -1.45 9.46
N ASN A 139 28.24 -2.03 8.27
CA ASN A 139 29.31 -2.28 7.30
C ASN A 139 29.91 -1.00 6.69
N GLN A 140 29.28 0.16 6.95
CA GLN A 140 29.69 1.47 6.45
C GLN A 140 30.57 2.24 7.46
N PHE A 141 30.95 1.58 8.55
CA PHE A 141 31.88 2.08 9.56
C PHE A 141 33.10 1.17 9.63
N THR A 142 34.18 1.63 10.25
CA THR A 142 35.22 0.68 10.72
C THR A 142 34.62 -0.26 11.78
N ASP A 143 35.15 -1.48 11.91
CA ASP A 143 34.69 -2.43 12.94
C ASP A 143 34.88 -1.86 14.36
N GLU A 144 35.93 -1.06 14.55
CA GLU A 144 36.15 -0.33 15.80
C GLU A 144 35.01 0.68 16.08
N GLU A 145 34.60 1.47 15.09
CA GLU A 145 33.50 2.43 15.22
C GLU A 145 32.15 1.75 15.41
N ALA A 146 31.85 0.74 14.59
CA ALA A 146 30.63 -0.07 14.69
C ALA A 146 30.49 -0.67 16.10
N TYR A 147 31.57 -1.20 16.65
CA TYR A 147 31.58 -1.78 17.99
C TYR A 147 31.48 -0.73 19.10
N LEU A 148 32.34 0.31 19.06
CA LEU A 148 32.43 1.28 20.15
C LEU A 148 31.22 2.21 20.25
N TYR A 149 30.61 2.59 19.12
CA TYR A 149 29.53 3.57 19.09
C TYR A 149 28.14 2.93 18.96
N TYR A 150 28.04 1.79 18.29
CA TYR A 150 26.75 1.18 17.94
C TYR A 150 26.58 -0.26 18.46
N GLY A 151 27.60 -0.81 19.13
CA GLY A 151 27.55 -2.14 19.72
C GLY A 151 27.45 -3.28 18.70
N GLY A 152 27.79 -3.02 17.43
CA GLY A 152 27.74 -4.01 16.36
C GLY A 152 29.12 -4.34 15.79
N HIS A 153 29.12 -4.99 14.63
CA HIS A 153 30.35 -5.35 13.91
C HIS A 153 30.24 -4.98 12.44
N SER A 154 31.40 -4.68 11.84
CA SER A 154 31.50 -4.24 10.45
C SER A 154 32.39 -5.19 9.64
N ASN A 155 32.00 -5.43 8.40
CA ASN A 155 32.87 -6.03 7.39
C ASN A 155 33.71 -5.00 6.62
N GLU A 156 33.49 -3.71 6.88
CA GLU A 156 34.18 -2.58 6.25
C GLU A 156 34.14 -2.66 4.72
N VAL A 157 32.96 -2.92 4.17
CA VAL A 157 32.69 -3.04 2.72
C VAL A 157 31.25 -2.63 2.40
N GLU A 158 31.00 -2.10 1.22
CA GLU A 158 29.67 -1.93 0.66
C GLU A 158 29.08 -3.30 0.29
N MET A 159 28.26 -3.85 1.19
CA MET A 159 27.73 -5.21 1.06
C MET A 159 26.25 -5.35 1.40
N LEU A 160 25.64 -6.35 0.77
CA LEU A 160 24.27 -6.79 0.96
C LEU A 160 24.26 -8.28 1.32
N TYR A 161 23.37 -8.65 2.23
CA TYR A 161 23.16 -10.05 2.64
C TYR A 161 21.95 -10.58 1.89
N ILE A 162 22.09 -11.77 1.32
CA ILE A 162 21.05 -12.42 0.50
C ILE A 162 20.79 -13.79 1.08
N ASP A 163 19.53 -14.07 1.39
CA ASP A 163 19.12 -15.39 1.84
C ASP A 163 19.13 -16.39 0.68
N CYS A 164 19.47 -17.64 0.99
CA CYS A 164 19.41 -18.77 0.06
C CYS A 164 18.52 -19.91 0.56
N HIS A 165 17.81 -19.71 1.67
CA HIS A 165 16.85 -20.67 2.18
C HIS A 165 15.80 -20.02 3.11
N PRO A 166 14.52 -19.96 2.70
CA PRO A 166 13.90 -20.69 1.60
C PRO A 166 14.09 -20.07 0.20
N GLY A 167 14.73 -18.90 0.10
CA GLY A 167 14.85 -18.18 -1.16
C GLY A 167 15.67 -18.90 -2.24
N ASP A 168 15.33 -18.67 -3.51
CA ASP A 168 16.09 -19.16 -4.68
C ASP A 168 16.86 -18.03 -5.42
N GLU A 169 17.42 -18.31 -6.61
CA GLU A 169 18.13 -17.28 -7.39
C GLU A 169 17.26 -16.12 -7.89
N TYR A 170 15.95 -16.34 -8.10
CA TYR A 170 15.03 -15.29 -8.49
C TYR A 170 14.71 -14.41 -7.28
N ASP A 171 14.51 -15.01 -6.11
CA ASP A 171 14.36 -14.30 -4.84
C ASP A 171 15.62 -13.48 -4.53
N ALA A 172 16.81 -14.03 -4.81
CA ALA A 172 18.08 -13.34 -4.65
C ALA A 172 18.18 -12.08 -5.54
N ALA A 173 17.77 -12.17 -6.80
CA ALA A 173 17.82 -11.04 -7.72
C ALA A 173 16.80 -9.94 -7.36
N TYR A 174 15.57 -10.33 -7.02
CA TYR A 174 14.56 -9.40 -6.49
C TYR A 174 15.08 -8.69 -5.24
N THR A 175 15.53 -9.46 -4.24
CA THR A 175 16.04 -8.94 -2.97
C THR A 175 17.23 -8.03 -3.19
N ALA A 176 18.19 -8.42 -4.02
CA ALA A 176 19.34 -7.59 -4.35
C ALA A 176 18.95 -6.24 -4.93
N SER A 177 17.92 -6.19 -5.80
CA SER A 177 17.44 -4.93 -6.36
C SER A 177 16.74 -4.03 -5.34
N HIS A 178 16.07 -4.61 -4.33
CA HIS A 178 15.50 -3.87 -3.20
C HIS A 178 16.60 -3.34 -2.27
N GLU A 179 17.46 -4.23 -1.78
CA GLU A 179 18.50 -3.90 -0.79
C GLU A 179 19.56 -2.94 -1.33
N LEU A 180 19.82 -2.96 -2.63
CA LEU A 180 20.72 -2.00 -3.27
C LEU A 180 20.22 -0.56 -3.12
N VAL A 181 18.91 -0.33 -3.09
CA VAL A 181 18.35 1.00 -2.88
C VAL A 181 18.68 1.51 -1.48
N HIS A 182 18.66 0.65 -0.46
CA HIS A 182 19.07 1.06 0.89
C HIS A 182 20.55 1.48 0.96
N LEU A 183 21.42 0.78 0.22
CA LEU A 183 22.82 1.17 0.09
C LEU A 183 22.98 2.52 -0.64
N VAL A 184 22.19 2.79 -1.69
CA VAL A 184 22.15 4.12 -2.35
C VAL A 184 21.61 5.20 -1.41
N GLN A 185 20.53 4.93 -0.67
CA GLN A 185 19.97 5.83 0.34
C GLN A 185 21.03 6.22 1.37
N TRP A 186 21.80 5.24 1.86
CA TRP A 186 22.91 5.48 2.78
C TRP A 186 23.96 6.41 2.17
N GLY A 187 24.40 6.17 0.94
CA GLY A 187 25.39 7.01 0.27
C GLY A 187 24.92 8.45 -0.01
N ILE A 188 23.60 8.69 -0.05
CA ILE A 188 23.04 10.03 -0.24
C ILE A 188 22.95 10.78 1.09
N GLU A 189 22.34 10.16 2.10
CA GLU A 189 22.11 10.78 3.40
C GLU A 189 21.98 9.68 4.49
N PRO A 190 23.09 9.33 5.17
CA PRO A 190 23.05 8.37 6.27
C PRO A 190 22.10 8.83 7.38
N PHE A 191 21.35 7.89 7.97
CA PHE A 191 20.40 8.14 9.06
C PHE A 191 19.22 9.06 8.71
N LYS A 192 18.90 9.24 7.43
CA LYS A 192 17.77 10.08 6.98
C LYS A 192 16.41 9.63 7.52
N TYR A 193 16.13 8.33 7.44
CA TYR A 193 14.81 7.79 7.78
C TYR A 193 14.83 7.24 9.22
N ASP A 194 13.98 7.80 10.07
CA ASP A 194 13.70 7.28 11.40
C ASP A 194 12.57 6.24 11.37
N SER A 195 12.17 5.75 12.55
CA SER A 195 11.09 4.76 12.66
C SER A 195 9.75 5.23 12.10
N ASP A 196 9.47 6.54 12.20
CA ASP A 196 8.19 7.13 11.81
C ASP A 196 8.10 7.30 10.28
N ASN A 197 9.24 7.34 9.60
CA ASN A 197 9.35 7.48 8.14
C ASN A 197 9.95 6.26 7.43
N LEU A 198 10.11 5.14 8.14
CA LEU A 198 10.66 3.91 7.56
C LEU A 198 9.87 3.44 6.33
N TRP A 199 8.54 3.61 6.34
CA TRP A 199 7.68 3.31 5.20
C TRP A 199 8.10 4.04 3.91
N VAL A 200 8.67 5.26 3.99
CA VAL A 200 9.17 6.00 2.82
C VAL A 200 10.42 5.30 2.26
N SER A 201 11.32 4.91 3.15
CA SER A 201 12.56 4.18 2.80
C SER A 201 12.22 2.88 2.08
N GLU A 202 11.31 2.09 2.65
CA GLU A 202 10.90 0.79 2.11
C GLU A 202 10.11 0.92 0.80
N ASN A 203 9.22 1.91 0.68
CA ASN A 203 8.53 2.18 -0.57
C ASN A 203 9.53 2.52 -1.68
N LEU A 204 10.53 3.35 -1.40
CA LEU A 204 11.58 3.68 -2.39
C LEU A 204 12.45 2.46 -2.73
N ALA A 205 12.71 1.58 -1.76
CA ALA A 205 13.42 0.34 -2.02
C ALA A 205 12.63 -0.61 -2.95
N GLN A 206 11.31 -0.67 -2.79
CA GLN A 206 10.42 -1.35 -3.74
C GLN A 206 10.45 -0.74 -5.15
N ALA A 207 10.85 0.52 -5.32
CA ALA A 207 11.05 1.06 -6.66
C ALA A 207 12.26 0.42 -7.38
N GLY A 208 13.26 -0.08 -6.64
CA GLY A 208 14.40 -0.80 -7.22
C GLY A 208 13.99 -2.09 -7.92
N THR A 209 13.08 -2.84 -7.31
CA THR A 209 12.52 -4.08 -7.87
C THR A 209 11.67 -3.78 -9.11
N PHE A 210 10.84 -2.74 -9.04
CA PHE A 210 10.05 -2.23 -10.16
C PHE A 210 10.92 -1.81 -11.35
N LEU A 211 11.97 -1.02 -11.12
CA LEU A 211 12.89 -0.57 -12.19
C LEU A 211 13.57 -1.74 -12.89
N CYS A 212 13.94 -2.78 -12.13
CA CYS A 212 14.53 -3.99 -12.69
C CYS A 212 13.47 -4.90 -13.37
N GLY A 213 12.18 -4.66 -13.14
CA GLY A 213 11.08 -5.45 -13.68
C GLY A 213 10.88 -6.80 -12.98
N TYR A 214 11.40 -6.95 -11.75
CA TYR A 214 11.11 -8.14 -10.95
C TYR A 214 9.71 -8.04 -10.33
N PRO A 215 8.91 -9.12 -10.35
CA PRO A 215 7.59 -9.12 -9.74
C PRO A 215 7.70 -9.01 -8.22
N ALA A 216 6.97 -8.10 -7.60
CA ALA A 216 6.83 -8.03 -6.14
C ALA A 216 5.78 -9.02 -5.66
N PHE A 217 6.23 -10.17 -5.15
CA PHE A 217 5.35 -11.23 -4.65
C PHE A 217 4.45 -10.77 -3.49
N GLN A 218 4.85 -9.74 -2.75
CA GLN A 218 4.06 -9.12 -1.67
C GLN A 218 2.77 -8.45 -2.15
N VAL A 219 2.65 -8.18 -3.47
CA VAL A 219 1.39 -7.70 -4.06
C VAL A 219 0.29 -8.76 -3.92
N GLU A 220 0.63 -10.05 -3.95
CA GLU A 220 -0.34 -11.12 -3.68
C GLU A 220 -0.90 -11.01 -2.25
N THR A 221 -0.03 -10.84 -1.25
CA THR A 221 -0.46 -10.64 0.14
C THR A 221 -1.26 -9.36 0.33
N PHE A 222 -0.93 -8.29 -0.41
CA PHE A 222 -1.75 -7.08 -0.44
C PHE A 222 -3.18 -7.35 -0.94
N ILE A 223 -3.33 -8.14 -2.00
CA ILE A 223 -4.65 -8.54 -2.52
C ILE A 223 -5.40 -9.39 -1.50
N GLU A 224 -4.73 -10.40 -0.92
CA GLU A 224 -5.32 -11.30 0.09
C GLU A 224 -5.79 -10.55 1.35
N ALA A 225 -5.07 -9.51 1.76
CA ALA A 225 -5.43 -8.65 2.87
C ALA A 225 -6.61 -7.71 2.56
N GLY A 226 -7.07 -7.64 1.29
CA GLY A 226 -8.08 -6.67 0.85
C GLY A 226 -7.54 -5.25 0.65
N GLY A 227 -6.22 -5.11 0.57
CA GLY A 227 -5.50 -3.83 0.46
C GLY A 227 -5.19 -3.18 1.81
N VAL A 228 -4.03 -2.52 1.89
CA VAL A 228 -3.58 -1.73 3.04
C VAL A 228 -3.00 -0.37 2.60
N THR A 229 -2.90 0.60 3.51
CA THR A 229 -2.30 1.91 3.20
C THR A 229 -0.82 1.79 2.80
N PRO A 230 -0.33 2.60 1.84
CA PRO A 230 1.09 2.67 1.50
C PRO A 230 1.87 3.63 2.42
N VAL A 231 1.19 4.24 3.40
CA VAL A 231 1.74 5.19 4.37
C VAL A 231 1.74 4.57 5.76
N ALA A 232 2.86 4.68 6.47
CA ALA A 232 3.04 4.21 7.85
C ALA A 232 2.75 2.72 8.10
N TRP A 233 2.73 1.90 7.05
CA TRP A 233 2.48 0.45 7.16
C TRP A 233 3.56 -0.29 7.97
N THR A 234 4.75 0.30 8.10
CA THR A 234 5.83 -0.23 8.95
C THR A 234 5.50 -0.22 10.44
N GLU A 235 4.40 0.40 10.85
CA GLU A 235 3.87 0.36 12.22
C GLU A 235 2.92 -0.81 12.47
N PHE A 236 2.49 -1.54 11.42
CA PHE A 236 1.60 -2.68 11.57
C PHE A 236 2.21 -3.76 12.47
N GLN A 237 1.38 -4.28 13.36
CA GLN A 237 1.76 -5.33 14.32
C GLN A 237 1.34 -6.73 13.82
N ASP A 238 0.35 -6.78 12.92
CA ASP A 238 -0.01 -8.02 12.24
C ASP A 238 0.99 -8.28 11.10
N ILE A 239 1.54 -9.49 11.08
CA ILE A 239 2.58 -9.87 10.10
C ILE A 239 2.04 -9.90 8.67
N VAL A 240 0.77 -10.24 8.46
CA VAL A 240 0.16 -10.27 7.13
C VAL A 240 -0.02 -8.85 6.61
N GLU A 241 -0.52 -7.94 7.46
CA GLU A 241 -0.63 -6.52 7.11
C GLU A 241 0.74 -5.88 6.84
N TYR A 242 1.75 -6.22 7.64
CA TYR A 242 3.13 -5.74 7.45
C TYR A 242 3.70 -6.21 6.10
N VAL A 243 3.52 -7.49 5.74
CA VAL A 243 3.94 -8.01 4.43
C VAL A 243 3.14 -7.38 3.30
N ALA A 244 1.82 -7.22 3.46
CA ALA A 244 0.96 -6.49 2.53
C ALA A 244 1.41 -5.03 2.34
N GLY A 245 2.01 -4.42 3.38
CA GLY A 245 2.60 -3.09 3.34
C GLY A 245 3.72 -2.95 2.29
N TYR A 246 4.59 -3.96 2.14
CA TYR A 246 5.57 -3.98 1.04
C TYR A 246 4.89 -4.01 -0.34
N GLY A 247 3.81 -4.78 -0.48
CA GLY A 247 3.00 -4.80 -1.71
C GLY A 247 2.36 -3.43 -2.00
N ALA A 248 1.79 -2.79 -0.99
CA ALA A 248 1.26 -1.43 -1.10
C ALA A 248 2.37 -0.43 -1.48
N GLY A 249 3.56 -0.56 -0.89
CA GLY A 249 4.73 0.25 -1.17
C GLY A 249 5.22 0.12 -2.61
N PHE A 250 5.29 -1.11 -3.14
CA PHE A 250 5.58 -1.37 -4.55
C PHE A 250 4.56 -0.70 -5.47
N LEU A 251 3.26 -0.93 -5.23
CA LEU A 251 2.19 -0.34 -6.03
C LEU A 251 2.24 1.19 -6.00
N PHE A 252 2.47 1.79 -4.83
CA PHE A 252 2.53 3.24 -4.67
C PHE A 252 3.76 3.85 -5.32
N SER A 253 4.94 3.26 -5.15
CA SER A 253 6.16 3.73 -5.80
C SER A 253 6.10 3.61 -7.32
N ALA A 254 5.59 2.49 -7.85
CA ALA A 254 5.34 2.33 -9.28
C ALA A 254 4.32 3.36 -9.79
N TYR A 255 3.25 3.61 -9.02
CA TYR A 255 2.26 4.63 -9.37
C TYR A 255 2.88 6.02 -9.45
N LEU A 256 3.70 6.38 -8.46
CA LEU A 256 4.37 7.67 -8.44
C LEU A 256 5.41 7.82 -9.55
N PHE A 257 6.15 6.76 -9.84
CA PHE A 257 7.08 6.72 -10.97
C PHE A 257 6.36 7.01 -12.30
N GLU A 258 5.34 6.23 -12.63
CA GLU A 258 4.65 6.34 -13.93
C GLU A 258 3.91 7.67 -14.08
N ARG A 259 3.36 8.22 -12.98
CA ARG A 259 2.49 9.40 -13.04
C ARG A 259 3.21 10.72 -12.76
N TYR A 260 4.31 10.71 -12.01
CA TYR A 260 4.91 11.92 -11.46
C TYR A 260 6.39 12.10 -11.77
N GLY A 261 6.87 11.65 -12.93
CA GLY A 261 8.15 12.08 -13.49
C GLY A 261 9.22 11.00 -13.62
N GLY A 262 8.87 9.72 -13.43
CA GLY A 262 9.78 8.59 -13.66
C GLY A 262 11.05 8.71 -12.83
N ASP A 263 12.20 8.57 -13.51
CA ASP A 263 13.53 8.68 -12.89
C ASP A 263 13.73 10.02 -12.17
N ASP A 264 13.20 11.13 -12.69
CA ASP A 264 13.32 12.45 -12.05
C ASP A 264 12.62 12.47 -10.68
N TYR A 265 11.52 11.73 -10.54
CA TYR A 265 10.83 11.57 -9.26
C TYR A 265 11.66 10.76 -8.27
N LEU A 266 12.16 9.58 -8.67
CA LEU A 266 12.96 8.73 -7.79
C LEU A 266 14.24 9.45 -7.35
N TYR A 267 14.91 10.13 -8.29
CA TYR A 267 16.10 10.91 -8.01
C TYR A 267 15.83 12.03 -6.99
N ALA A 268 14.70 12.74 -7.13
CA ALA A 268 14.29 13.80 -6.23
C ALA A 268 13.82 13.28 -4.86
N ALA A 269 13.09 12.16 -4.82
CA ALA A 269 12.56 11.57 -3.59
C ALA A 269 13.65 11.14 -2.61
N LEU A 270 14.80 10.70 -3.12
CA LEU A 270 15.96 10.37 -2.27
C LEU A 270 16.64 11.63 -1.70
N ARG A 271 16.44 12.80 -2.32
CA ARG A 271 17.19 14.05 -2.04
C ARG A 271 16.34 15.19 -1.51
N THR A 272 15.05 14.96 -1.25
CA THR A 272 14.19 15.96 -0.61
C THR A 272 14.61 16.16 0.86
N PRO A 273 14.61 17.41 1.37
CA PRO A 273 14.88 17.69 2.77
C PRO A 273 13.66 17.47 3.68
N GLU A 274 12.47 17.26 3.11
CA GLU A 274 11.24 17.03 3.86
C GLU A 274 11.02 15.52 4.07
N GLU A 275 10.40 15.14 5.17
CA GLU A 275 10.13 13.74 5.51
C GLU A 275 8.65 13.37 5.30
N GLY A 276 8.37 12.07 5.29
CA GLY A 276 7.02 11.52 5.14
C GLY A 276 6.30 12.00 3.86
N LEU A 277 5.00 12.27 3.98
CA LEU A 277 4.19 12.74 2.85
C LEU A 277 4.60 14.13 2.33
N ALA A 278 5.20 14.98 3.17
CA ALA A 278 5.71 16.27 2.74
C ALA A 278 6.91 16.09 1.79
N GLY A 279 7.79 15.12 2.08
CA GLY A 279 8.87 14.69 1.19
C GLY A 279 8.36 14.15 -0.14
N VAL A 280 7.35 13.27 -0.12
CA VAL A 280 6.72 12.76 -1.35
C VAL A 280 6.16 13.91 -2.20
N ALA A 281 5.45 14.86 -1.58
CA ALA A 281 4.91 16.03 -2.28
C ALA A 281 6.01 16.94 -2.87
N ASP A 282 7.12 17.12 -2.15
CA ASP A 282 8.27 17.90 -2.63
C ASP A 282 9.00 17.22 -3.78
N ALA A 283 9.13 15.89 -3.75
CA ALA A 283 9.70 15.11 -4.83
C ALA A 283 8.87 15.22 -6.11
N ILE A 284 7.54 15.06 -6.02
CA ILE A 284 6.62 15.26 -7.14
C ILE A 284 6.77 16.68 -7.70
N ARG A 285 6.82 17.69 -6.82
CA ARG A 285 7.00 19.09 -7.24
C ARG A 285 8.32 19.33 -7.94
N SER A 286 9.39 18.73 -7.44
CA SER A 286 10.73 18.85 -8.01
C SER A 286 10.83 18.20 -9.39
N ALA A 287 10.23 17.02 -9.56
CA ALA A 287 10.26 16.27 -10.82
C ALA A 287 9.33 16.86 -11.90
N THR A 288 8.13 17.32 -11.51
CA THR A 288 7.07 17.70 -12.47
C THR A 288 6.79 19.19 -12.55
N GLY A 289 7.20 19.97 -11.54
CA GLY A 289 6.77 21.35 -11.35
C GLY A 289 5.33 21.52 -10.83
N LEU A 290 4.60 20.43 -10.58
CA LEU A 290 3.24 20.45 -10.04
C LEU A 290 3.26 20.66 -8.51
N THR A 291 2.17 21.18 -7.95
CA THR A 291 1.96 21.18 -6.50
C THR A 291 0.87 20.15 -6.20
N PRO A 292 1.22 18.93 -5.76
CA PRO A 292 0.24 17.88 -5.55
C PRO A 292 -0.62 18.16 -4.32
N ASP A 293 -1.89 17.76 -4.39
CA ASP A 293 -2.71 17.53 -3.21
C ASP A 293 -2.54 16.05 -2.82
N MET A 294 -1.80 15.78 -1.75
CA MET A 294 -1.49 14.40 -1.36
C MET A 294 -2.73 13.59 -0.99
N GLN A 295 -3.82 14.22 -0.54
CA GLN A 295 -5.06 13.50 -0.30
C GLN A 295 -5.65 13.02 -1.62
N ALA A 296 -5.64 13.87 -2.66
CA ALA A 296 -6.09 13.47 -3.99
C ALA A 296 -5.17 12.40 -4.62
N VAL A 297 -3.85 12.49 -4.41
CA VAL A 297 -2.90 11.47 -4.90
C VAL A 297 -3.17 10.11 -4.24
N LEU A 298 -3.41 10.07 -2.93
CA LEU A 298 -3.73 8.84 -2.21
C LEU A 298 -5.11 8.30 -2.60
N THR A 299 -6.12 9.16 -2.78
CA THR A 299 -7.43 8.76 -3.33
C THR A 299 -7.26 8.14 -4.72
N ASP A 300 -6.53 8.79 -5.63
CA ASP A 300 -6.32 8.29 -6.99
C ASP A 300 -5.54 6.96 -7.00
N TRP A 301 -4.55 6.79 -6.12
CA TRP A 301 -3.85 5.52 -5.94
C TRP A 301 -4.79 4.42 -5.41
N ALA A 302 -5.59 4.71 -4.39
CA ALA A 302 -6.53 3.75 -3.81
C ALA A 302 -7.58 3.34 -4.87
N LEU A 303 -8.10 4.28 -5.65
CA LEU A 303 -8.96 3.96 -6.79
C LEU A 303 -8.23 3.15 -7.87
N ALA A 304 -6.93 3.38 -8.10
CA ALA A 304 -6.13 2.59 -9.03
C ALA A 304 -5.98 1.13 -8.58
N THR A 305 -5.81 0.86 -7.27
CA THR A 305 -5.71 -0.52 -6.76
C THR A 305 -7.00 -1.31 -6.93
N TRP A 306 -8.14 -0.61 -6.96
CA TRP A 306 -9.44 -1.19 -7.25
C TRP A 306 -9.73 -1.32 -8.76
N ILE A 307 -9.48 -0.28 -9.56
CA ILE A 307 -9.90 -0.22 -10.97
C ILE A 307 -8.92 -0.94 -11.89
N ASP A 308 -7.61 -0.74 -11.67
CA ASP A 308 -6.50 -1.34 -12.44
C ASP A 308 -6.68 -1.31 -13.97
N ASP A 309 -7.11 -0.15 -14.50
CA ASP A 309 -7.37 0.04 -15.94
C ASP A 309 -7.03 1.46 -16.41
N THR A 310 -5.89 1.59 -17.10
CA THR A 310 -5.41 2.84 -17.69
C THR A 310 -6.24 3.34 -18.88
N SER A 311 -7.24 2.58 -19.34
CA SER A 311 -8.20 3.05 -20.35
C SER A 311 -9.34 3.88 -19.75
N VAL A 312 -9.52 3.85 -18.42
CA VAL A 312 -10.55 4.61 -17.71
C VAL A 312 -10.11 6.05 -17.46
N GLY A 313 -11.01 7.01 -17.72
CA GLY A 313 -10.77 8.43 -17.47
C GLY A 313 -9.60 8.99 -18.28
N ASP A 314 -8.61 9.57 -17.59
CA ASP A 314 -7.35 10.04 -18.16
C ASP A 314 -6.18 9.09 -17.92
N GLY A 315 -6.50 7.83 -17.60
CA GLY A 315 -5.55 6.74 -17.39
C GLY A 315 -4.86 6.74 -16.03
N ARG A 316 -5.33 7.55 -15.07
CA ARG A 316 -4.74 7.63 -13.73
C ARG A 316 -5.11 6.48 -12.78
N TRP A 317 -6.02 5.58 -13.14
CA TRP A 317 -6.52 4.52 -12.25
C TRP A 317 -6.04 3.14 -12.71
N GLY A 318 -4.73 3.00 -12.83
CA GLY A 318 -4.05 1.75 -13.14
C GLY A 318 -2.57 1.99 -13.45
N TRP A 319 -1.86 0.92 -13.80
CA TRP A 319 -0.45 0.95 -14.21
C TRP A 319 -0.28 0.62 -15.69
N GLU A 320 0.67 1.28 -16.36
CA GLU A 320 1.02 0.96 -17.75
C GLU A 320 1.89 -0.30 -17.82
N SER A 321 2.76 -0.50 -16.82
CA SER A 321 3.77 -1.57 -16.84
C SER A 321 3.23 -2.96 -16.50
N PHE A 322 2.16 -3.05 -15.71
CA PHE A 322 1.59 -4.32 -15.24
C PHE A 322 0.10 -4.21 -14.92
N ARG A 323 -0.53 -5.33 -14.55
CA ARG A 323 -1.84 -5.37 -13.88
C ARG A 323 -1.68 -6.00 -12.51
N ILE A 324 -2.44 -5.53 -11.52
CA ILE A 324 -2.51 -6.16 -10.19
C ILE A 324 -2.95 -7.63 -10.33
N ALA A 325 -3.86 -7.91 -11.27
CA ALA A 325 -4.31 -9.26 -11.56
C ALA A 325 -3.19 -10.21 -12.04
N ASP A 326 -2.03 -9.69 -12.48
CA ASP A 326 -0.86 -10.52 -12.83
C ASP A 326 -0.25 -11.21 -11.58
N TYR A 327 -0.58 -10.71 -10.38
CA TYR A 327 -0.11 -11.20 -9.07
C TYR A 327 -1.16 -12.04 -8.33
N ASP A 328 -2.39 -12.14 -8.82
CA ASP A 328 -3.43 -13.01 -8.24
C ASP A 328 -3.20 -14.47 -8.66
N THR A 329 -2.35 -15.19 -7.92
CA THR A 329 -2.00 -16.57 -8.27
C THR A 329 -2.99 -17.60 -7.73
N LEU A 330 -3.77 -17.24 -6.70
CA LEU A 330 -4.78 -18.09 -6.09
C LEU A 330 -6.11 -18.13 -6.85
N CYS A 331 -6.55 -16.99 -7.40
CA CYS A 331 -7.80 -16.85 -8.15
C CYS A 331 -7.62 -16.17 -9.53
N PRO A 332 -6.66 -16.61 -10.36
CA PRO A 332 -6.29 -15.93 -11.60
C PRO A 332 -7.50 -15.75 -12.52
N GLY A 333 -7.88 -14.48 -12.74
CA GLY A 333 -8.91 -14.08 -13.70
C GLY A 333 -10.24 -13.58 -13.10
N ASN A 334 -10.34 -13.30 -11.80
CA ASN A 334 -11.61 -12.88 -11.20
C ASN A 334 -11.96 -11.39 -11.34
N ARG A 335 -11.01 -10.46 -11.57
CA ARG A 335 -11.26 -9.03 -11.90
C ARG A 335 -9.97 -8.21 -12.05
N PRO A 336 -10.03 -7.03 -12.70
CA PRO A 336 -9.03 -5.98 -12.51
C PRO A 336 -9.01 -5.51 -11.04
N GLY A 337 -7.83 -5.41 -10.43
CA GLY A 337 -7.63 -4.83 -9.10
C GLY A 337 -8.11 -5.68 -7.91
N LEU A 338 -8.39 -5.00 -6.79
CA LEU A 338 -8.74 -5.56 -5.49
C LEU A 338 -10.08 -6.31 -5.46
N ASP A 339 -10.18 -7.21 -4.49
CA ASP A 339 -11.34 -8.04 -4.27
C ASP A 339 -12.56 -7.26 -3.72
N PHE A 340 -13.77 -7.58 -4.21
CA PHE A 340 -15.02 -7.05 -3.65
C PHE A 340 -15.21 -7.62 -2.26
N ARG A 341 -15.44 -6.69 -1.33
CA ARG A 341 -15.95 -6.98 0.01
C ARG A 341 -17.28 -7.71 -0.04
N GLY A 342 -18.18 -7.30 -0.95
CA GLY A 342 -19.51 -7.89 -1.07
C GLY A 342 -20.09 -7.86 -2.48
N VAL A 343 -20.94 -8.85 -2.79
CA VAL A 343 -21.77 -8.89 -4.01
C VAL A 343 -23.23 -8.82 -3.60
N VAL A 344 -23.93 -7.75 -3.99
CA VAL A 344 -25.34 -7.52 -3.68
C VAL A 344 -26.24 -8.34 -4.63
N GLY A 345 -26.10 -9.66 -4.62
CA GLY A 345 -26.83 -10.55 -5.53
C GLY A 345 -28.32 -10.72 -5.20
N GLU A 346 -28.71 -10.46 -3.96
CA GLU A 346 -30.10 -10.53 -3.48
C GLU A 346 -30.35 -9.45 -2.43
N THR A 347 -31.61 -9.01 -2.28
CA THR A 347 -32.03 -8.05 -1.25
C THR A 347 -33.06 -8.66 -0.29
N PRO A 348 -32.98 -8.40 1.03
CA PRO A 348 -32.03 -7.49 1.68
C PRO A 348 -30.61 -8.06 1.77
N PHE A 349 -29.63 -7.18 1.59
CA PHE A 349 -28.20 -7.43 1.80
C PHE A 349 -27.73 -6.68 3.04
N GLU A 350 -26.79 -7.27 3.77
CA GLU A 350 -26.19 -6.73 4.99
C GLU A 350 -24.71 -7.12 5.04
N ASP A 351 -23.83 -6.12 5.12
CA ASP A 351 -22.46 -6.25 5.59
C ASP A 351 -22.38 -5.54 6.95
N PRO A 352 -22.30 -6.31 8.05
CA PRO A 352 -22.33 -5.75 9.39
C PRO A 352 -21.08 -4.90 9.69
N ALA A 353 -21.18 -4.07 10.73
CA ALA A 353 -20.12 -3.20 11.19
C ALA A 353 -18.74 -3.90 11.32
N HIS A 354 -17.75 -3.37 10.62
CA HIS A 354 -16.36 -3.84 10.64
C HIS A 354 -15.37 -2.65 10.51
N PRO A 355 -14.09 -2.83 10.88
CA PRO A 355 -13.08 -1.78 10.70
C PRO A 355 -12.82 -1.51 9.22
N LEU A 356 -12.71 -0.23 8.86
CA LEU A 356 -12.15 0.26 7.62
C LEU A 356 -10.94 1.12 7.97
N GLU A 357 -9.76 0.61 7.65
CA GLU A 357 -8.48 1.21 8.01
C GLU A 357 -8.18 2.50 7.24
N ALA A 358 -7.17 3.24 7.68
CA ALA A 358 -6.73 4.46 7.01
C ALA A 358 -6.36 4.22 5.54
N TRP A 359 -6.84 5.06 4.62
CA TRP A 359 -6.55 4.99 3.17
C TRP A 359 -6.80 3.61 2.53
N SER A 360 -7.72 2.82 3.09
CA SER A 360 -8.22 1.59 2.48
C SER A 360 -9.66 1.79 1.97
N LEU A 361 -10.13 0.84 1.17
CA LEU A 361 -11.46 0.88 0.58
C LEU A 361 -12.10 -0.50 0.58
N ASP A 362 -13.42 -0.52 0.76
CA ASP A 362 -14.27 -1.68 0.48
C ASP A 362 -15.04 -1.48 -0.81
N VAL A 363 -15.05 -2.51 -1.66
CA VAL A 363 -15.78 -2.50 -2.93
C VAL A 363 -16.99 -3.43 -2.86
N TYR A 364 -18.13 -2.92 -3.30
CA TYR A 364 -19.37 -3.68 -3.41
C TYR A 364 -19.82 -3.74 -4.87
N SER A 365 -20.03 -4.95 -5.39
CA SER A 365 -20.70 -5.13 -6.69
C SER A 365 -22.20 -5.01 -6.49
N VAL A 366 -22.83 -4.08 -7.22
CA VAL A 366 -24.27 -3.82 -7.15
C VAL A 366 -24.89 -4.14 -8.52
N PRO A 367 -25.72 -5.19 -8.63
CA PRO A 367 -26.35 -5.56 -9.90
C PRO A 367 -27.52 -4.66 -10.29
N SER A 368 -27.77 -4.58 -11.60
CA SER A 368 -28.81 -3.74 -12.21
C SER A 368 -30.25 -4.25 -12.04
N ASP A 369 -30.48 -5.37 -11.37
CA ASP A 369 -31.81 -5.97 -11.19
C ASP A 369 -32.35 -5.88 -9.76
N GLN A 370 -31.55 -5.40 -8.81
CA GLN A 370 -31.94 -5.32 -7.41
C GLN A 370 -32.72 -4.03 -7.11
N PRO A 371 -33.88 -4.10 -6.43
CA PRO A 371 -34.65 -2.92 -6.05
C PRO A 371 -34.12 -2.28 -4.75
N GLY A 372 -34.57 -1.06 -4.46
CA GLY A 372 -34.30 -0.41 -3.18
C GLY A 372 -33.19 0.63 -3.24
N SER A 373 -32.28 0.57 -2.28
CA SER A 373 -31.15 1.49 -2.18
C SER A 373 -29.95 0.80 -1.57
N PHE A 374 -28.76 1.14 -2.04
CA PHE A 374 -27.51 0.87 -1.34
C PHE A 374 -27.29 1.96 -0.30
N ARG A 375 -26.92 1.58 0.92
CA ARG A 375 -26.71 2.49 2.04
C ARG A 375 -25.47 2.05 2.80
N ALA A 376 -24.65 3.00 3.21
CA ALA A 376 -23.57 2.70 4.15
C ALA A 376 -23.36 3.87 5.12
N SER A 377 -22.82 3.56 6.28
CA SER A 377 -22.53 4.52 7.33
C SER A 377 -21.14 4.24 7.92
N GLY A 378 -20.31 5.26 7.96
CA GLY A 378 -19.05 5.31 8.67
C GLY A 378 -19.25 5.89 10.06
N ILE A 379 -18.62 5.28 11.07
CA ILE A 379 -18.64 5.76 12.45
C ILE A 379 -17.21 5.82 12.96
N GLY A 380 -16.81 6.95 13.54
CA GLY A 380 -15.48 7.07 14.16
C GLY A 380 -14.87 8.43 13.92
N MET A 381 -13.54 8.45 13.81
CA MET A 381 -12.75 9.67 13.53
C MET A 381 -12.27 9.74 12.08
N GLY A 382 -12.57 8.71 11.27
CA GLY A 382 -12.27 8.70 9.85
C GLY A 382 -13.12 9.68 9.05
N ASP A 383 -12.86 9.76 7.74
CA ASP A 383 -13.60 10.57 6.77
C ASP A 383 -14.02 9.67 5.62
N LEU A 384 -15.32 9.43 5.44
CA LEU A 384 -15.82 8.50 4.43
C LEU A 384 -15.94 9.22 3.09
N GLU A 385 -15.27 8.67 2.08
CA GLU A 385 -15.48 9.04 0.68
C GLU A 385 -16.07 7.84 -0.07
N ALA A 386 -17.01 8.08 -0.98
CA ALA A 386 -17.67 7.03 -1.73
C ALA A 386 -17.60 7.30 -3.23
N TRP A 387 -17.47 6.24 -4.03
CA TRP A 387 -17.33 6.32 -5.48
C TRP A 387 -18.22 5.27 -6.15
N LEU A 388 -18.82 5.64 -7.28
CA LEU A 388 -19.53 4.74 -8.17
C LEU A 388 -18.70 4.53 -9.44
N LEU A 389 -18.27 3.30 -9.70
CA LEU A 389 -17.78 2.89 -11.02
C LEU A 389 -18.94 2.25 -11.78
N PRO A 390 -19.54 2.94 -12.77
CA PRO A 390 -20.58 2.36 -13.60
C PRO A 390 -20.01 1.23 -14.47
N GLY A 391 -20.87 0.32 -14.95
CA GLY A 391 -20.45 -0.76 -15.87
C GLY A 391 -19.77 -0.27 -17.17
N ALA A 392 -19.91 1.00 -17.51
CA ALA A 392 -19.09 1.70 -18.50
C ALA A 392 -18.98 3.19 -18.13
N GLY A 393 -17.76 3.72 -18.09
CA GLY A 393 -17.50 5.13 -17.79
C GLY A 393 -16.31 5.32 -16.85
N ALA A 394 -16.15 6.54 -16.35
CA ALA A 394 -15.21 6.86 -15.29
C ALA A 394 -15.90 6.73 -13.91
N PRO A 395 -15.17 6.43 -12.83
CA PRO A 395 -15.68 6.53 -11.47
C PRO A 395 -16.18 7.94 -11.17
N GLU A 396 -17.33 8.02 -10.50
CA GLU A 396 -18.00 9.25 -10.11
C GLU A 396 -18.11 9.32 -8.58
N PRO A 397 -17.75 10.45 -7.93
CA PRO A 397 -17.86 10.56 -6.49
C PRO A 397 -19.33 10.61 -6.05
N ILE A 398 -19.65 9.90 -4.97
CA ILE A 398 -20.96 9.91 -4.33
C ILE A 398 -20.89 10.80 -3.09
N PRO A 399 -21.80 11.78 -2.93
CA PRO A 399 -21.81 12.61 -1.72
C PRO A 399 -22.06 11.77 -0.45
N THR A 400 -21.13 11.82 0.50
CA THR A 400 -21.20 11.16 1.82
C THR A 400 -21.68 12.12 2.94
N GLY A 401 -21.78 13.42 2.63
CA GLY A 401 -22.23 14.42 3.59
C GLY A 401 -21.28 14.60 4.79
N ALA A 402 -21.69 15.37 5.79
CA ALA A 402 -20.87 15.65 6.97
C ALA A 402 -20.95 14.57 8.07
N GLY A 403 -21.64 13.45 7.81
CA GLY A 403 -21.92 12.40 8.79
C GLY A 403 -21.40 11.03 8.36
N ASP A 404 -20.61 10.98 7.29
CA ASP A 404 -20.07 9.73 6.74
C ASP A 404 -21.18 8.73 6.35
N ASP A 405 -22.27 9.23 5.76
CA ASP A 405 -23.41 8.41 5.36
C ASP A 405 -23.64 8.51 3.86
N VAL A 406 -23.81 7.37 3.20
CA VAL A 406 -24.10 7.31 1.76
C VAL A 406 -25.41 6.61 1.49
N ALA A 407 -26.12 7.08 0.48
CA ALA A 407 -27.35 6.47 0.00
C ALA A 407 -27.49 6.61 -1.51
N LEU A 408 -27.65 5.49 -2.20
CA LEU A 408 -27.81 5.45 -3.64
C LEU A 408 -29.06 4.66 -4.00
N ALA A 409 -29.93 5.23 -4.84
CA ALA A 409 -31.10 4.52 -5.35
C ALA A 409 -30.67 3.36 -6.26
N MET A 410 -31.31 2.20 -6.11
CA MET A 410 -31.07 1.03 -6.94
C MET A 410 -32.24 0.84 -7.94
N PRO A 411 -31.98 0.25 -9.13
CA PRO A 411 -30.75 -0.42 -9.52
C PRO A 411 -29.60 0.53 -9.86
N VAL A 412 -28.41 0.11 -9.47
CA VAL A 412 -27.14 0.71 -9.87
C VAL A 412 -26.45 -0.36 -10.70
N ASP A 413 -26.04 -0.05 -11.93
CA ASP A 413 -25.28 -0.99 -12.76
C ASP A 413 -23.80 -0.69 -12.60
N GLY A 414 -23.16 -1.32 -11.62
CA GLY A 414 -21.75 -1.04 -11.36
C GLY A 414 -21.25 -1.49 -9.99
N GLN A 415 -20.23 -0.78 -9.53
CA GLN A 415 -19.51 -1.07 -8.30
C GLN A 415 -19.46 0.18 -7.45
N VAL A 416 -19.69 0.04 -6.14
CA VAL A 416 -19.61 1.13 -5.17
C VAL A 416 -18.38 0.89 -4.29
N ALA A 417 -17.43 1.83 -4.31
CA ALA A 417 -16.29 1.83 -3.42
C ALA A 417 -16.55 2.78 -2.24
N LEU A 418 -16.23 2.32 -1.03
CA LEU A 418 -16.34 3.07 0.22
C LEU A 418 -14.94 3.15 0.82
N MET A 419 -14.37 4.35 0.90
CA MET A 419 -12.96 4.57 1.25
C MET A 419 -12.85 5.42 2.51
N CYS A 420 -11.93 5.06 3.40
CA CYS A 420 -11.51 5.94 4.48
C CYS A 420 -10.43 6.89 3.99
N ARG A 421 -10.78 8.16 3.77
CA ARG A 421 -9.91 9.20 3.21
C ARG A 421 -9.08 9.92 4.28
N SER A 422 -8.66 9.20 5.32
CA SER A 422 -8.02 9.79 6.49
C SER A 422 -6.98 8.84 7.12
N PHE A 423 -6.12 9.38 7.98
CA PHE A 423 -5.15 8.61 8.78
C PHE A 423 -5.73 8.02 10.07
N MET A 424 -7.03 8.20 10.30
CA MET A 424 -7.78 7.57 11.38
C MET A 424 -8.76 6.58 10.76
N GLY A 425 -8.72 5.32 11.20
CA GLY A 425 -9.72 4.33 10.78
C GLY A 425 -11.13 4.69 11.22
N MET A 426 -12.10 4.00 10.63
CA MET A 426 -13.52 4.08 11.00
C MET A 426 -14.12 2.68 11.11
N THR A 427 -15.35 2.59 11.62
CA THR A 427 -16.18 1.40 11.47
C THR A 427 -17.19 1.64 10.37
N LEU A 428 -17.22 0.75 9.38
CA LEU A 428 -18.12 0.79 8.24
C LEU A 428 -19.18 -0.30 8.37
N GLU A 429 -20.42 0.04 8.03
CA GLU A 429 -21.49 -0.94 7.75
C GLU A 429 -22.19 -0.60 6.44
N ALA A 430 -22.65 -1.62 5.72
CA ALA A 430 -23.33 -1.45 4.43
C ALA A 430 -24.58 -2.33 4.31
N PHE A 431 -25.61 -1.83 3.64
CA PHE A 431 -26.89 -2.49 3.46
C PHE A 431 -27.43 -2.24 2.06
N ALA A 432 -28.18 -3.19 1.52
CA ALA A 432 -28.96 -2.96 0.31
C ALA A 432 -30.38 -3.52 0.40
N GLY A 433 -31.28 -2.89 -0.35
CA GLY A 433 -32.68 -3.30 -0.46
C GLY A 433 -33.67 -2.22 -0.04
N SER A 434 -34.95 -2.49 -0.28
CA SER A 434 -36.04 -1.56 0.03
C SER A 434 -36.27 -1.45 1.54
N VAL A 435 -36.20 -0.22 2.07
CA VAL A 435 -36.75 0.12 3.40
C VAL A 435 -37.99 1.00 3.30
N ALA A 436 -38.41 1.36 2.09
CA ALA A 436 -39.69 2.01 1.85
C ALA A 436 -40.84 1.01 2.06
N GLY A 437 -41.82 1.37 2.88
CA GLY A 437 -43.04 0.57 3.00
C GLY A 437 -43.84 0.57 1.70
N SER A 438 -44.49 -0.55 1.36
CA SER A 438 -45.19 -0.77 0.07
C SER A 438 -46.31 0.22 -0.30
N ARG A 439 -46.71 1.11 0.62
CA ARG A 439 -47.59 2.29 0.44
C ARG A 439 -47.32 3.39 1.50
N GLY A 440 -46.12 3.42 2.08
CA GLY A 440 -45.83 4.14 3.33
C GLY A 440 -45.11 5.48 3.15
N SER A 441 -45.14 6.31 4.20
CA SER A 441 -44.33 7.53 4.31
C SER A 441 -42.85 7.25 3.98
N PRO A 442 -42.11 8.26 3.48
CA PRO A 442 -40.68 8.12 3.23
C PRO A 442 -39.93 7.52 4.42
N ALA A 443 -39.13 6.49 4.16
CA ALA A 443 -38.15 5.99 5.12
C ALA A 443 -36.98 6.98 5.18
N VAL A 444 -36.52 7.29 6.38
CA VAL A 444 -35.53 8.35 6.61
C VAL A 444 -34.32 7.76 7.31
N PHE A 445 -33.12 8.05 6.81
CA PHE A 445 -31.86 7.53 7.35
C PHE A 445 -30.68 8.49 7.10
N PRO A 446 -29.61 8.43 7.92
CA PRO A 446 -29.55 7.65 9.16
C PRO A 446 -30.49 8.22 10.25
N GLN A 447 -30.78 7.39 11.26
CA GLN A 447 -31.53 7.79 12.44
C GLN A 447 -30.76 7.38 13.70
N PRO A 448 -30.18 8.32 14.46
CA PRO A 448 -30.25 9.78 14.26
C PRO A 448 -29.44 10.28 13.06
N CYS A 449 -29.76 11.49 12.57
CA CYS A 449 -29.05 12.21 11.52
C CYS A 449 -27.74 12.82 12.05
N LEU A 450 -26.61 12.40 11.48
CA LEU A 450 -25.27 12.87 11.85
C LEU A 450 -24.69 13.91 10.87
N GLY A 451 -25.23 13.98 9.66
CA GLY A 451 -24.85 14.99 8.68
C GLY A 451 -25.95 15.21 7.65
N THR A 452 -25.86 14.50 6.54
CA THR A 452 -26.90 14.48 5.50
C THR A 452 -28.02 13.53 5.89
N LEU A 453 -29.26 13.87 5.51
CA LEU A 453 -30.42 13.00 5.70
C LEU A 453 -30.92 12.49 4.35
N TYR A 454 -31.24 11.22 4.26
CA TYR A 454 -31.73 10.56 3.05
C TYR A 454 -33.16 10.08 3.24
N PHE A 455 -33.94 10.17 2.17
CA PHE A 455 -35.34 9.76 2.11
C PHE A 455 -35.51 8.72 1.02
N GLN A 456 -35.88 7.48 1.38
CA GLN A 456 -36.28 6.45 0.42
C GLN A 456 -37.80 6.31 0.38
N PHE A 457 -38.38 6.33 -0.81
CA PHE A 457 -39.83 6.27 -1.01
C PHE A 457 -40.20 5.82 -2.42
N GLN A 458 -41.48 5.51 -2.63
CA GLN A 458 -42.02 5.20 -3.96
C GLN A 458 -42.48 6.49 -4.64
N SER A 459 -41.73 6.96 -5.64
CA SER A 459 -42.04 8.18 -6.37
C SER A 459 -43.09 8.00 -7.46
N SER A 460 -43.97 9.00 -7.60
CA SER A 460 -44.98 9.09 -8.66
C SER A 460 -44.45 9.60 -10.00
N GLY A 461 -43.20 10.08 -10.09
CA GLY A 461 -42.68 10.76 -11.29
C GLY A 461 -42.87 12.28 -11.30
N GLU A 462 -43.38 12.86 -10.21
CA GLU A 462 -43.73 14.28 -10.12
C GLU A 462 -42.73 15.09 -9.30
N ALA A 463 -42.92 16.41 -9.27
CA ALA A 463 -42.12 17.30 -8.43
C ALA A 463 -42.39 17.03 -6.93
N ALA A 464 -41.31 17.01 -6.14
CA ALA A 464 -41.37 16.84 -4.69
C ALA A 464 -40.83 18.07 -3.95
N VAL A 465 -41.39 18.32 -2.77
CA VAL A 465 -41.01 19.40 -1.86
C VAL A 465 -40.91 18.85 -0.46
N LEU A 466 -39.86 19.27 0.27
CA LEU A 466 -39.62 18.90 1.66
C LEU A 466 -39.67 20.15 2.54
N ASP A 467 -40.67 20.23 3.41
CA ASP A 467 -40.78 21.26 4.43
C ASP A 467 -40.28 20.74 5.78
N ILE A 468 -39.38 21.48 6.43
CA ILE A 468 -38.79 21.12 7.72
C ILE A 468 -39.34 22.03 8.81
N PHE A 469 -39.65 21.44 9.96
CA PHE A 469 -40.18 22.13 11.13
C PHE A 469 -39.40 21.75 12.38
N ALA A 470 -39.15 22.73 13.24
CA ALA A 470 -38.62 22.50 14.57
C ALA A 470 -39.66 21.78 15.45
N GLN A 471 -39.23 21.17 16.56
CA GLN A 471 -40.14 20.52 17.51
C GLN A 471 -41.28 21.43 18.02
N THR A 472 -41.05 22.75 18.01
CA THR A 472 -42.05 23.76 18.38
C THR A 472 -43.15 23.97 17.34
N GLY A 473 -43.02 23.36 16.15
CA GLY A 473 -43.88 23.59 14.99
C GLY A 473 -43.49 24.81 14.15
N ALA A 474 -42.41 25.52 14.50
CA ALA A 474 -41.88 26.60 13.69
C ALA A 474 -41.31 26.04 12.38
N HIS A 475 -41.69 26.63 11.25
CA HIS A 475 -41.11 26.32 9.95
C HIS A 475 -39.63 26.74 9.93
N VAL A 476 -38.78 25.82 9.49
CA VAL A 476 -37.32 26.01 9.40
C VAL A 476 -36.96 26.38 7.97
N GLU A 477 -37.32 25.52 7.01
CA GLU A 477 -37.04 25.73 5.59
C GLU A 477 -37.95 24.88 4.69
N THR A 478 -37.98 25.26 3.41
CA THR A 478 -38.63 24.52 2.33
C THR A 478 -37.55 24.19 1.30
N VAL A 479 -37.40 22.92 0.96
CA VAL A 479 -36.46 22.41 -0.02
C VAL A 479 -37.24 21.92 -1.24
N ASP A 480 -36.98 22.53 -2.39
CA ASP A 480 -37.47 22.02 -3.67
C ASP A 480 -36.56 20.87 -4.13
N LEU A 481 -37.13 19.66 -4.21
CA LEU A 481 -36.40 18.46 -4.64
C LEU A 481 -36.55 18.21 -6.14
N GLY A 482 -37.31 19.06 -6.85
CA GLY A 482 -37.54 18.95 -8.28
C GLY A 482 -38.33 17.70 -8.66
N VAL A 483 -38.34 17.38 -9.96
CA VAL A 483 -39.02 16.21 -10.52
C VAL A 483 -38.19 14.95 -10.24
N ILE A 484 -38.79 13.98 -9.57
CA ILE A 484 -38.13 12.72 -9.23
C ILE A 484 -38.70 11.62 -10.13
N PRO A 485 -37.85 10.81 -10.81
CA PRO A 485 -38.32 9.73 -11.68
C PRO A 485 -39.29 8.77 -10.98
N ALA A 486 -40.28 8.27 -11.71
CA ALA A 486 -41.24 7.31 -11.16
C ALA A 486 -40.54 5.98 -10.83
N GLY A 487 -40.86 5.42 -9.67
CA GLY A 487 -40.19 4.22 -9.15
C GLY A 487 -39.74 4.38 -7.71
N GLU A 488 -39.08 3.37 -7.15
CA GLU A 488 -38.44 3.53 -5.85
C GLU A 488 -37.24 4.49 -6.01
N SER A 489 -37.10 5.45 -5.10
CA SER A 489 -36.13 6.54 -5.25
C SER A 489 -35.56 6.95 -3.90
N VAL A 490 -34.35 7.51 -3.94
CA VAL A 490 -33.64 8.11 -2.80
C VAL A 490 -33.38 9.58 -3.11
N VAL A 491 -33.66 10.46 -2.15
CA VAL A 491 -33.27 11.88 -2.21
C VAL A 491 -32.53 12.30 -0.96
N SER A 492 -31.52 13.13 -1.14
CA SER A 492 -30.72 13.70 -0.06
C SER A 492 -31.23 15.07 0.38
N TYR A 493 -31.12 15.34 1.67
CA TYR A 493 -31.31 16.65 2.29
C TYR A 493 -30.03 17.06 3.02
N PRO A 494 -29.07 17.71 2.33
CA PRO A 494 -27.80 18.15 2.92
C PRO A 494 -27.98 19.25 3.98
N GLY A 495 -29.07 20.02 3.93
CA GLY A 495 -29.38 21.08 4.90
C GLY A 495 -29.51 20.57 6.33
N ALA A 496 -29.76 19.27 6.53
CA ALA A 496 -29.73 18.64 7.84
C ALA A 496 -28.41 18.88 8.58
N SER A 497 -27.28 18.98 7.87
CA SER A 497 -25.95 19.26 8.43
C SER A 497 -25.92 20.53 9.28
N GLY A 498 -26.65 21.56 8.88
CA GLY A 498 -26.74 22.86 9.57
C GLY A 498 -27.73 22.92 10.74
N LEU A 499 -28.51 21.87 10.97
CA LEU A 499 -29.48 21.82 12.07
C LEU A 499 -28.78 21.55 13.41
N ALA A 500 -29.25 22.21 14.47
CA ALA A 500 -28.79 21.95 15.84
C ALA A 500 -29.35 20.62 16.37
N THR A 501 -28.65 20.00 17.32
CA THR A 501 -29.10 18.78 18.02
C THR A 501 -30.54 18.93 18.53
N GLY A 502 -31.41 17.99 18.15
CA GLY A 502 -32.84 18.07 18.47
C GLY A 502 -33.71 17.16 17.62
N VAL A 503 -35.04 17.26 17.81
CA VAL A 503 -36.02 16.53 16.99
C VAL A 503 -36.71 17.50 16.04
N TYR A 504 -36.75 17.13 14.76
CA TYR A 504 -37.41 17.89 13.71
C TYR A 504 -38.56 17.08 13.12
N MET A 505 -39.55 17.77 12.61
CA MET A 505 -40.65 17.19 11.85
C MET A 505 -40.49 17.59 10.39
N TYR A 506 -41.00 16.76 9.49
CA TYR A 506 -41.03 17.09 8.07
C TYR A 506 -42.42 16.87 7.48
N ILE A 507 -42.71 17.63 6.43
CA ILE A 507 -43.78 17.34 5.48
C ILE A 507 -43.11 17.12 4.12
N PHE A 508 -43.20 15.90 3.60
CA PHE A 508 -42.74 15.55 2.26
C PHE A 508 -43.97 15.54 1.35
N THR A 509 -43.98 16.37 0.33
CA THR A 509 -45.09 16.50 -0.61
C THR A 509 -44.61 16.07 -1.99
N GLN A 510 -45.34 15.20 -2.68
CA GLN A 510 -45.12 14.91 -4.10
C GLN A 510 -46.46 14.80 -4.82
N GLY A 511 -46.65 15.60 -5.86
CA GLY A 511 -47.92 15.66 -6.57
C GLY A 511 -49.08 16.07 -5.64
N GLY A 512 -50.07 15.18 -5.50
CA GLY A 512 -51.22 15.37 -4.61
C GLY A 512 -51.07 14.77 -3.20
N ASP A 513 -49.99 14.02 -2.95
CA ASP A 513 -49.78 13.30 -1.71
C ASP A 513 -48.83 14.06 -0.77
N ALA A 514 -49.09 13.95 0.53
CA ALA A 514 -48.26 14.54 1.57
C ALA A 514 -48.06 13.55 2.72
N TRP A 515 -46.80 13.35 3.11
CA TRP A 515 -46.41 12.48 4.21
C TRP A 515 -45.73 13.30 5.30
N THR A 516 -46.11 13.04 6.54
CA THR A 516 -45.47 13.67 7.70
C THR A 516 -44.60 12.67 8.42
N GLY A 517 -43.44 13.11 8.89
CA GLY A 517 -42.59 12.30 9.75
C GLY A 517 -41.73 13.14 10.66
N ARG A 518 -40.75 12.49 11.30
CA ARG A 518 -39.79 13.14 12.19
C ARG A 518 -38.43 12.47 12.08
N PHE A 519 -37.40 13.21 12.43
CA PHE A 519 -36.03 12.71 12.56
C PHE A 519 -35.34 13.39 13.75
N ALA A 520 -34.35 12.71 14.32
CA ALA A 520 -33.46 13.30 15.32
C ALA A 520 -32.16 13.74 14.65
N VAL A 521 -31.58 14.84 15.12
CA VAL A 521 -30.24 15.33 14.73
C VAL A 521 -29.35 15.25 15.96
N VAL A 522 -28.13 14.72 15.78
CA VAL A 522 -27.09 14.64 16.83
C VAL A 522 -25.80 15.26 16.30
N ARG A 523 -25.19 16.14 17.09
CA ARG A 523 -23.95 16.87 16.81
C ARG A 523 -23.06 16.83 18.03
#